data_AF-A0A2N1N6B7-F1
#
_entry.id   AF-A0A2N1N6B7-F1
#
_cell.length_a   1.000
_cell.length_b   1.000
_cell.length_c   1.000
_cell.angle_alpha   90.00
_cell.angle_beta   90.00
_cell.angle_gamma   90.00
#
_symmetry.space_group_name_H-M   'P 1'
#
loop_
_entity.id
_entity.type
_entity.pdbx_description
1 polymer ?
#
loop_
_entity_poly.entity_id
_entity_poly.type
_entity_poly.pdbx_seq_one_letter_code
_entity_poly.pdbx_strand_id
1 'polypeptide(L)'
;MENQRALFSGVGSVESEELNDAVKNGRVFILNHVPHSWLFPQVSCVVHHGGAGTTHAVIRAGVPSIVIPHFADQPWWASILYHLGVAPSTGIQANAVTTEKITTELLIVLSNKEIKEKADKIGSKIRKEQKRSPVSKIVAYIEKYWEKTNWDILTLDDEQQKIKEKEHGYPVNENYPENEIKNVLDGSLTSHDVLSAELRE
;
A
#
# COMPACT_ATOMS: atom_id res chain seq x y z
N MET A 1 -22.55 -17.21 -17.61
CA MET A 1 -21.46 -16.22 -17.77
C MET A 1 -21.97 -14.81 -18.13
N GLU A 2 -23.27 -14.60 -18.39
CA GLU A 2 -23.85 -13.34 -18.90
C GLU A 2 -23.72 -12.08 -18.02
N ASN A 3 -23.23 -12.18 -16.77
CA ASN A 3 -23.11 -11.05 -15.85
C ASN A 3 -21.66 -10.71 -15.46
N GLN A 4 -20.66 -11.24 -16.16
CA GLN A 4 -19.27 -10.88 -15.90
C GLN A 4 -18.94 -9.54 -16.55
N ARG A 5 -18.47 -8.59 -15.75
CA ARG A 5 -18.05 -7.25 -16.18
C ARG A 5 -16.58 -7.06 -15.82
N ALA A 6 -15.82 -6.48 -16.74
CA ALA A 6 -14.45 -6.07 -16.48
C ALA A 6 -14.40 -4.55 -16.29
N LEU A 7 -13.59 -4.12 -15.32
CA LEU A 7 -13.33 -2.71 -15.09
C LEU A 7 -11.83 -2.51 -15.18
N PHE A 8 -11.43 -1.61 -16.06
CA PHE A 8 -10.03 -1.23 -16.23
C PHE A 8 -9.84 0.20 -15.73
N SER A 9 -8.80 0.40 -14.93
CA SER A 9 -8.42 1.72 -14.41
C SER A 9 -6.96 1.98 -14.75
N GLY A 10 -6.66 3.19 -15.23
CA GLY A 10 -5.28 3.60 -15.56
C GLY A 10 -4.72 2.92 -16.81
N VAL A 11 -5.57 2.47 -17.72
CA VAL A 11 -5.16 1.99 -19.05
C VAL A 11 -4.82 3.20 -19.91
N GLY A 12 -3.66 3.16 -20.58
CA GLY A 12 -3.37 4.11 -21.65
C GLY A 12 -4.30 3.92 -22.85
N SER A 13 -3.96 4.56 -23.97
CA SER A 13 -4.74 4.49 -25.22
C SER A 13 -4.65 3.09 -25.87
N VAL A 14 -5.43 2.14 -25.36
CA VAL A 14 -5.65 0.84 -26.00
C VAL A 14 -6.96 0.94 -26.78
N GLU A 15 -6.87 0.86 -28.10
CA GLU A 15 -8.01 0.93 -29.00
C GLU A 15 -8.09 -0.39 -29.78
N SER A 16 -9.20 -1.11 -29.63
CA SER A 16 -9.55 -2.23 -30.50
C SER A 16 -11.06 -2.26 -30.74
N GLU A 17 -11.48 -2.82 -31.87
CA GLU A 17 -12.90 -2.93 -32.20
C GLU A 17 -13.63 -3.83 -31.19
N GLU A 18 -13.00 -4.91 -30.74
CA GLU A 18 -13.60 -5.79 -29.72
C GLU A 18 -13.75 -5.10 -28.37
N LEU A 19 -12.78 -4.27 -27.97
CA LEU A 19 -12.85 -3.48 -26.74
C LEU A 19 -13.98 -2.45 -26.85
N ASN A 20 -14.06 -1.74 -27.98
CA ASN A 20 -15.09 -0.74 -28.22
C ASN A 20 -16.49 -1.36 -28.20
N ASP A 21 -16.68 -2.54 -28.78
CA ASP A 21 -17.94 -3.26 -28.72
C ASP A 21 -18.25 -3.76 -27.30
N ALA A 22 -17.24 -4.22 -26.55
CA ALA A 22 -17.40 -4.63 -25.15
C ALA A 22 -17.75 -3.45 -24.21
N VAL A 23 -17.27 -2.25 -24.53
CA VAL A 23 -17.67 -1.01 -23.82
C VAL A 23 -19.11 -0.64 -24.18
N LYS A 24 -19.47 -0.63 -25.47
CA LYS A 24 -20.83 -0.29 -25.95
C LYS A 24 -21.91 -1.21 -25.36
N ASN A 25 -21.61 -2.51 -25.20
CA ASN A 25 -22.55 -3.47 -24.61
C ASN A 25 -22.48 -3.55 -23.07
N GLY A 26 -21.69 -2.69 -22.41
CA GLY A 26 -21.63 -2.59 -20.95
C GLY A 26 -20.95 -3.78 -20.26
N ARG A 27 -20.17 -4.59 -21.01
CA ARG A 27 -19.33 -5.65 -20.43
C ARG A 27 -18.01 -5.11 -19.91
N VAL A 28 -17.53 -4.00 -20.46
CA VAL A 28 -16.28 -3.34 -20.05
C VAL A 28 -16.54 -1.89 -19.65
N PHE A 29 -15.97 -1.49 -18.52
CA PHE A 29 -15.94 -0.10 -18.07
C PHE A 29 -14.49 0.37 -18.00
N ILE A 30 -14.19 1.50 -18.65
CA ILE A 30 -12.87 2.12 -18.61
C ILE A 30 -12.97 3.36 -17.72
N LEU A 31 -12.17 3.40 -16.67
CA LEU A 31 -12.09 4.51 -15.73
C LEU A 31 -10.70 5.16 -15.79
N ASN A 32 -10.66 6.48 -15.72
CA ASN A 32 -9.38 7.21 -15.66
C ASN A 32 -8.78 7.14 -14.25
N HIS A 33 -9.54 7.59 -13.25
CA HIS A 33 -9.12 7.57 -11.86
C HIS A 33 -10.29 7.20 -10.96
N VAL A 34 -10.06 6.28 -10.02
CA VAL A 34 -11.04 5.86 -9.03
C VAL A 34 -10.34 5.44 -7.74
N PRO A 35 -10.83 5.84 -6.55
CA PRO A 35 -10.23 5.42 -5.30
C PRO A 35 -10.33 3.89 -5.11
N HIS A 36 -9.19 3.23 -4.91
CA HIS A 36 -9.15 1.79 -4.65
C HIS A 36 -9.99 1.37 -3.43
N SER A 37 -10.02 2.21 -2.39
CA SER A 37 -10.81 1.99 -1.18
C SER A 37 -12.31 1.89 -1.44
N TRP A 38 -12.79 2.55 -2.49
CA TRP A 38 -14.18 2.49 -2.92
C TRP A 38 -14.39 1.37 -3.95
N LEU A 39 -13.50 1.24 -4.93
CA LEU A 39 -13.67 0.30 -6.04
C LEU A 39 -13.50 -1.16 -5.60
N PHE A 40 -12.42 -1.49 -4.89
CA PHE A 40 -12.04 -2.89 -4.66
C PHE A 40 -13.06 -3.70 -3.85
N PRO A 41 -13.79 -3.14 -2.86
CA PRO A 41 -14.88 -3.85 -2.21
C PRO A 41 -16.04 -4.27 -3.13
N GLN A 42 -16.11 -3.72 -4.35
CA GLN A 42 -17.22 -3.95 -5.29
C GLN A 42 -16.88 -4.95 -6.40
N VAL A 43 -15.64 -5.48 -6.44
CA VAL A 43 -15.19 -6.40 -7.50
C VAL A 43 -14.93 -7.81 -6.95
N SER A 44 -15.01 -8.81 -7.83
CA SER A 44 -14.79 -10.21 -7.45
C SER A 44 -13.31 -10.61 -7.37
N CYS A 45 -12.43 -9.88 -8.05
CA CYS A 45 -10.98 -10.06 -8.05
C CYS A 45 -10.30 -8.81 -8.62
N VAL A 46 -9.01 -8.64 -8.36
CA VAL A 46 -8.22 -7.54 -8.92
C VAL A 46 -6.99 -8.10 -9.65
N VAL A 47 -6.83 -7.70 -10.91
CA VAL A 47 -5.59 -7.92 -11.67
C VAL A 47 -4.73 -6.67 -11.54
N HIS A 48 -3.49 -6.78 -11.03
CA HIS A 48 -2.63 -5.62 -10.83
C HIS A 48 -1.14 -5.93 -10.94
N HIS A 49 -0.32 -4.90 -11.13
CA HIS A 49 1.13 -5.04 -11.28
C HIS A 49 1.92 -5.50 -10.02
N GLY A 50 1.29 -5.59 -8.84
CA GLY A 50 1.97 -5.98 -7.60
C GLY A 50 2.63 -4.86 -6.78
N GLY A 51 2.46 -3.58 -7.12
CA GLY A 51 3.01 -2.48 -6.31
C GLY A 51 2.45 -2.47 -4.88
N ALA A 52 3.30 -2.15 -3.89
CA ALA A 52 3.00 -2.28 -2.46
C ALA A 52 1.66 -1.65 -2.05
N GLY A 53 1.40 -0.39 -2.45
CA GLY A 53 0.16 0.31 -2.09
C GLY A 53 -1.10 -0.37 -2.65
N THR A 54 -1.07 -0.80 -3.91
CA THR A 54 -2.18 -1.53 -4.53
C THR A 54 -2.38 -2.90 -3.89
N THR A 55 -1.29 -3.63 -3.63
CA THR A 55 -1.32 -4.94 -2.93
C THR A 55 -2.03 -4.81 -1.57
N HIS A 56 -1.63 -3.83 -0.76
CA HIS A 56 -2.28 -3.59 0.54
C HIS A 56 -3.76 -3.21 0.39
N ALA A 57 -4.10 -2.39 -0.60
CA ALA A 57 -5.49 -2.01 -0.86
C ALA A 57 -6.36 -3.21 -1.23
N VAL A 58 -5.85 -4.13 -2.08
CA VAL A 58 -6.54 -5.37 -2.47
C VAL A 58 -6.76 -6.28 -1.27
N ILE A 59 -5.70 -6.58 -0.49
CA ILE A 59 -5.81 -7.44 0.69
C ILE A 59 -6.76 -6.80 1.72
N ARG A 60 -6.66 -5.48 1.96
CA ARG A 60 -7.54 -4.76 2.88
C ARG A 60 -9.00 -4.79 2.41
N ALA A 61 -9.28 -4.78 1.11
CA ALA A 61 -10.62 -4.95 0.57
C ALA A 61 -11.15 -6.38 0.79
N GLY A 62 -10.25 -7.36 0.92
CA GLY A 62 -10.60 -8.76 1.17
C GLY A 62 -11.01 -9.47 -0.12
N VAL A 63 -10.45 -9.05 -1.25
CA VAL A 63 -10.73 -9.65 -2.56
C VAL A 63 -9.49 -10.38 -3.08
N PRO A 64 -9.66 -11.47 -3.84
CA PRO A 64 -8.55 -12.18 -4.46
C PRO A 64 -7.72 -11.32 -5.44
N SER A 65 -6.46 -11.70 -5.61
CA SER A 65 -5.49 -11.01 -6.46
C SER A 65 -4.95 -11.89 -7.59
N ILE A 66 -4.72 -11.31 -8.76
CA ILE A 66 -3.88 -11.84 -9.84
C ILE A 66 -2.79 -10.81 -10.11
N VAL A 67 -1.53 -11.20 -9.99
CA VAL A 67 -0.41 -10.26 -10.04
C VAL A 67 0.37 -10.40 -11.34
N ILE A 68 0.64 -9.26 -11.99
CA ILE A 68 1.46 -9.16 -13.21
C ILE A 68 2.71 -8.33 -12.90
N PRO A 69 3.72 -8.89 -12.23
CA PRO A 69 4.91 -8.15 -11.85
C PRO A 69 5.72 -7.71 -13.07
N HIS A 70 6.24 -6.50 -12.99
CA HIS A 70 7.14 -5.87 -13.97
C HIS A 70 8.57 -5.76 -13.42
N PHE A 71 8.76 -5.22 -12.20
CA PHE A 71 10.09 -5.05 -11.57
C PHE A 71 10.01 -4.74 -10.06
N ALA A 72 11.17 -4.52 -9.43
CA ALA A 72 11.34 -4.16 -8.02
C ALA A 72 10.75 -5.20 -7.05
N ASP A 73 9.93 -4.75 -6.10
CA ASP A 73 9.32 -5.55 -5.03
C ASP A 73 8.05 -6.29 -5.47
N GLN A 74 7.59 -6.09 -6.71
CA GLN A 74 6.35 -6.66 -7.22
C GLN A 74 6.33 -8.21 -7.22
N PRO A 75 7.40 -8.92 -7.64
CA PRO A 75 7.44 -10.39 -7.53
C PRO A 75 7.40 -10.88 -6.08
N TRP A 76 7.97 -10.10 -5.15
CA TRP A 76 7.94 -10.44 -3.73
C TRP A 76 6.52 -10.34 -3.19
N TRP A 77 5.79 -9.26 -3.49
CA TRP A 77 4.37 -9.13 -3.13
C TRP A 77 3.50 -10.22 -3.75
N ALA A 78 3.76 -10.59 -5.00
CA ALA A 78 3.05 -11.70 -5.65
C ALA A 78 3.27 -13.03 -4.90
N SER A 79 4.51 -13.30 -4.48
CA SER A 79 4.83 -14.44 -3.63
C SER A 79 4.09 -14.40 -2.29
N ILE A 80 4.05 -13.26 -1.60
CA ILE A 80 3.32 -13.10 -0.34
C ILE A 80 1.83 -13.42 -0.53
N LEU A 81 1.18 -12.86 -1.56
CA LEU A 81 -0.23 -13.09 -1.85
C LEU A 81 -0.54 -14.57 -2.13
N TYR A 82 0.35 -15.25 -2.87
CA TYR A 82 0.24 -16.69 -3.13
C TYR A 82 0.31 -17.51 -1.84
N HIS A 83 1.31 -17.25 -0.99
CA HIS A 83 1.48 -17.99 0.27
C HIS A 83 0.37 -17.71 1.29
N LEU A 84 -0.25 -16.53 1.24
CA LEU A 84 -1.46 -16.21 1.99
C LEU A 84 -2.72 -16.93 1.45
N GLY A 85 -2.62 -17.55 0.26
CA GLY A 85 -3.73 -18.24 -0.41
C GLY A 85 -4.79 -17.29 -0.96
N VAL A 86 -4.42 -16.05 -1.25
CA VAL A 86 -5.31 -15.02 -1.82
C VAL A 86 -4.99 -14.71 -3.29
N ALA A 87 -3.96 -15.35 -3.83
CA ALA A 87 -3.63 -15.37 -5.25
C ALA A 87 -3.42 -16.81 -5.72
N PRO A 88 -3.74 -17.12 -6.99
CA PRO A 88 -3.66 -18.47 -7.54
C PRO A 88 -2.23 -18.92 -7.89
N SER A 89 -1.31 -17.98 -8.11
CA SER A 89 0.10 -18.23 -8.39
C SER A 89 0.99 -17.11 -7.84
N THR A 90 2.31 -17.27 -7.96
CA THR A 90 3.31 -16.23 -7.62
C THR A 90 3.40 -15.12 -8.67
N GLY A 91 2.40 -15.00 -9.54
CA GLY A 91 2.26 -13.95 -10.55
C GLY A 91 2.73 -14.38 -11.94
N ILE A 92 2.15 -13.74 -12.95
CA ILE A 92 2.54 -13.90 -14.36
C ILE A 92 3.49 -12.76 -14.72
N GLN A 93 4.77 -13.06 -14.93
CA GLN A 93 5.74 -12.04 -15.34
C GLN A 93 5.25 -11.27 -16.57
N ALA A 94 5.40 -9.95 -16.58
CA ALA A 94 4.85 -9.08 -17.63
C ALA A 94 5.27 -9.50 -19.05
N ASN A 95 6.52 -9.96 -19.22
CA ASN A 95 7.05 -10.44 -20.51
C ASN A 95 6.52 -11.82 -20.95
N ALA A 96 5.76 -12.50 -20.09
CA ALA A 96 5.24 -13.84 -20.29
C ALA A 96 3.71 -13.89 -20.24
N VAL A 97 3.04 -12.74 -20.22
CA VAL A 97 1.57 -12.62 -20.23
C VAL A 97 1.01 -13.13 -21.55
N THR A 98 0.02 -14.01 -21.46
CA THR A 98 -0.78 -14.45 -22.61
C THR A 98 -2.26 -14.50 -22.20
N THR A 99 -3.15 -14.47 -23.18
CA THR A 99 -4.60 -14.57 -22.97
C THR A 99 -4.96 -15.84 -22.20
N GLU A 100 -4.31 -16.96 -22.52
CA GLU A 100 -4.57 -18.26 -21.90
C GLU A 100 -4.19 -18.24 -20.42
N LYS A 101 -3.03 -17.66 -20.07
CA LYS A 101 -2.58 -17.56 -18.68
C LYS A 101 -3.52 -16.69 -17.86
N ILE A 102 -3.87 -15.50 -18.36
CA ILE A 102 -4.78 -14.59 -17.65
C ILE A 102 -6.16 -15.22 -17.48
N THR A 103 -6.69 -15.85 -18.54
CA THR A 103 -7.99 -16.53 -18.49
C THR A 103 -7.96 -17.67 -17.48
N THR A 104 -6.88 -18.45 -17.43
CA THR A 104 -6.72 -19.55 -16.46
C THR A 104 -6.75 -19.02 -15.03
N GLU A 105 -5.97 -17.97 -14.71
CA GLU A 105 -5.95 -17.38 -13.36
C GLU A 105 -7.32 -16.81 -12.98
N LEU A 106 -8.00 -16.11 -13.90
CA LEU A 106 -9.35 -15.59 -13.69
C LEU A 106 -10.35 -16.71 -13.37
N LEU A 107 -10.31 -17.81 -14.14
CA LEU A 107 -11.20 -18.95 -13.89
C LEU A 107 -10.94 -19.58 -12.53
N ILE A 108 -9.67 -19.77 -12.13
CA ILE A 108 -9.32 -20.29 -10.81
C ILE A 108 -9.88 -19.38 -9.72
N VAL A 109 -9.59 -18.09 -9.79
CA VAL A 109 -9.96 -17.13 -8.73
C VAL A 109 -11.47 -16.93 -8.63
N LEU A 110 -12.17 -16.89 -9.77
CA LEU A 110 -13.62 -16.69 -9.80
C LEU A 110 -14.40 -17.93 -9.41
N SER A 111 -13.84 -19.14 -9.58
CA SER A 111 -14.50 -20.40 -9.21
C SER A 111 -14.09 -20.95 -7.84
N ASN A 112 -12.93 -20.58 -7.31
CA ASN A 112 -12.42 -21.12 -6.06
C ASN A 112 -12.95 -20.34 -4.83
N LYS A 113 -13.84 -20.98 -4.07
CA LYS A 113 -14.44 -20.41 -2.86
C LYS A 113 -13.41 -20.22 -1.73
N GLU A 114 -12.42 -21.10 -1.62
CA GLU A 114 -11.40 -21.06 -0.57
C GLU A 114 -10.53 -19.80 -0.69
N ILE A 115 -10.12 -19.44 -1.91
CA ILE A 115 -9.34 -18.21 -2.15
C ILE A 115 -10.14 -16.97 -1.71
N LYS A 116 -11.44 -16.92 -2.04
CA LYS A 116 -12.34 -15.83 -1.63
C LYS A 116 -12.51 -15.74 -0.12
N GLU A 117 -12.73 -16.88 0.55
CA GLU A 117 -12.88 -16.95 2.00
C GLU A 117 -11.59 -16.54 2.73
N LYS A 118 -10.42 -16.94 2.22
CA LYS A 118 -9.12 -16.50 2.75
C LYS A 118 -8.92 -15.00 2.59
N ALA A 119 -9.24 -14.45 1.40
CA ALA A 119 -9.13 -13.03 1.13
C ALA A 119 -10.02 -12.22 2.08
N ASP A 120 -11.31 -12.59 2.22
CA ASP A 120 -12.23 -11.89 3.13
C ASP A 120 -11.77 -11.98 4.58
N LYS A 121 -11.31 -13.16 5.03
CA LYS A 121 -10.80 -13.36 6.39
C LYS A 121 -9.61 -12.46 6.69
N ILE A 122 -8.63 -12.37 5.77
CA ILE A 122 -7.45 -11.52 5.96
C ILE A 122 -7.85 -10.04 5.89
N GLY A 123 -8.64 -9.63 4.90
CA GLY A 123 -9.11 -8.25 4.80
C GLY A 123 -9.90 -7.80 6.03
N SER A 124 -10.73 -8.68 6.58
CA SER A 124 -11.46 -8.45 7.83
C SER A 124 -10.54 -8.29 9.04
N LYS A 125 -9.41 -9.00 9.10
CA LYS A 125 -8.39 -8.78 10.15
C LYS A 125 -7.74 -7.41 10.00
N ILE A 126 -7.25 -7.08 8.80
CA ILE A 126 -6.56 -5.80 8.54
C ILE A 126 -7.48 -4.61 8.84
N ARG A 127 -8.75 -4.64 8.42
CA ARG A 127 -9.70 -3.57 8.72
C ARG A 127 -9.95 -3.37 10.22
N LYS A 128 -9.77 -4.42 11.03
CA LYS A 128 -9.93 -4.38 12.50
C LYS A 128 -8.66 -3.94 13.24
N GLU A 129 -7.51 -3.80 12.59
CA GLU A 129 -6.21 -3.46 13.23
C GLU A 129 -6.12 -2.03 13.81
N GLN A 130 -7.23 -1.30 13.90
CA GLN A 130 -7.24 0.16 14.02
C GLN A 130 -7.05 0.78 15.41
N LYS A 131 -6.67 0.07 16.49
CA LYS A 131 -6.67 0.73 17.82
C LYS A 131 -5.41 0.64 18.66
N ARG A 132 -4.39 -0.13 18.25
CA ARG A 132 -3.15 -0.29 19.04
C ARG A 132 -1.87 -0.48 18.21
N SER A 133 -1.87 -0.08 16.94
CA SER A 133 -0.63 -0.21 16.16
C SER A 133 0.42 0.81 16.63
N PRO A 134 1.72 0.45 16.68
CA PRO A 134 2.80 1.40 16.88
C PRO A 134 2.71 2.61 15.92
N VAL A 135 2.24 2.38 14.69
CA VAL A 135 1.96 3.44 13.71
C VAL A 135 0.95 4.46 14.21
N SER A 136 -0.12 4.03 14.89
CA SER A 136 -1.11 4.96 15.45
C SER A 136 -0.50 5.85 16.53
N LYS A 137 0.44 5.32 17.32
CA LYS A 137 1.21 6.11 18.30
C LYS A 137 2.16 7.09 17.60
N ILE A 138 2.82 6.66 16.53
CA ILE A 138 3.71 7.51 15.72
C ILE A 138 2.91 8.64 15.07
N VAL A 139 1.75 8.35 14.47
CA VAL A 139 0.87 9.37 13.89
C VAL A 139 0.40 10.35 14.96
N ALA A 140 -0.10 9.86 16.10
CA ALA A 140 -0.51 10.74 17.20
C ALA A 140 0.64 11.59 17.74
N TYR A 141 1.86 11.03 17.79
CA TYR A 141 3.06 11.77 18.15
C TYR A 141 3.35 12.87 17.11
N ILE A 142 3.42 12.51 15.83
CA ILE A 142 3.63 13.45 14.72
C ILE A 142 2.59 14.57 14.77
N GLU A 143 1.30 14.25 14.90
CA GLU A 143 0.21 15.24 14.99
C GLU A 143 0.36 16.14 16.22
N LYS A 144 0.69 15.58 17.39
CA LYS A 144 0.89 16.35 18.64
C LYS A 144 2.04 17.36 18.52
N TYR A 145 3.09 17.01 17.78
CA TYR A 145 4.28 17.86 17.63
C TYR A 145 4.33 18.58 16.28
N TRP A 146 3.36 18.35 15.39
CA TRP A 146 3.31 18.91 14.03
C TRP A 146 3.37 20.43 14.06
N GLU A 147 2.56 21.05 14.91
CA GLU A 147 2.49 22.50 15.09
C GLU A 147 3.66 23.08 15.89
N LYS A 148 4.36 22.25 16.67
CA LYS A 148 5.49 22.66 17.51
C LYS A 148 6.83 22.56 16.80
N THR A 149 6.86 21.91 15.65
CA THR A 149 8.07 21.73 14.86
C THR A 149 8.17 22.90 13.89
N ASN A 150 9.27 23.64 13.92
CA ASN A 150 9.51 24.70 12.95
C ASN A 150 9.95 24.08 11.62
N TRP A 151 8.96 23.72 10.78
CA TRP A 151 9.17 23.01 9.52
C TRP A 151 9.83 23.86 8.43
N ASP A 152 9.99 25.17 8.65
CA ASP A 152 10.67 26.09 7.72
C ASP A 152 12.12 25.67 7.43
N ILE A 153 12.73 24.83 8.28
CA ILE A 153 14.06 24.23 8.04
C ILE A 153 14.07 23.22 6.88
N LEU A 154 12.95 22.53 6.59
CA LEU A 154 12.87 21.60 5.45
C LEU A 154 12.52 22.30 4.13
N THR A 155 12.24 23.61 4.18
CA THR A 155 11.94 24.46 3.02
C THR A 155 12.98 25.55 2.83
N LEU A 156 14.14 25.44 3.48
CA LEU A 156 15.26 26.34 3.21
C LEU A 156 15.65 26.23 1.74
N ASP A 157 15.93 27.36 1.11
CA ASP A 157 16.59 27.34 -0.18
C ASP A 157 18.06 26.88 -0.04
N ASP A 158 18.66 26.47 -1.16
CA ASP A 158 19.99 25.89 -1.20
C ASP A 158 21.09 26.78 -0.58
N GLU A 159 20.90 28.11 -0.52
CA GLU A 159 21.85 29.03 0.11
C GLU A 159 21.73 29.00 1.64
N GLN A 160 20.50 29.04 2.15
CA GLN A 160 20.23 28.99 3.58
C GLN A 160 20.65 27.65 4.19
N GLN A 161 20.48 26.55 3.44
CA GLN A 161 20.91 25.23 3.87
C GLN A 161 22.45 25.11 3.96
N LYS A 162 23.18 25.66 2.99
CA LYS A 162 24.65 25.68 3.01
C LYS A 162 25.23 26.47 4.18
N ILE A 163 24.58 27.55 4.60
CA ILE A 163 25.03 28.34 5.76
C ILE A 163 24.91 27.53 7.05
N LYS A 164 23.78 26.85 7.28
CA LYS A 164 23.58 26.01 8.47
C LYS A 164 24.46 24.75 8.47
N GLU A 165 24.65 24.10 7.33
CA GLU A 165 25.51 22.92 7.21
C GLU A 165 26.99 23.25 7.48
N LYS A 166 27.44 24.46 7.13
CA LYS A 166 28.82 24.92 7.35
C LYS A 166 29.12 25.24 8.82
N GLU A 167 28.11 25.59 9.60
CA GLU A 167 28.25 25.91 11.03
C GLU A 167 28.22 24.67 11.93
N HIS A 168 27.47 23.62 11.57
CA HIS A 168 27.26 22.45 12.45
C HIS A 168 27.66 21.09 11.86
N GLY A 169 28.01 21.00 10.57
CA GLY A 169 28.42 19.76 9.91
C GLY A 169 27.28 18.77 9.59
N TYR A 170 26.07 19.01 10.09
CA TYR A 170 24.81 18.32 9.80
C TYR A 170 23.63 19.28 10.06
N PRO A 171 22.41 19.03 9.52
CA PRO A 171 21.25 19.85 9.85
C PRO A 171 20.84 19.66 11.32
N VAL A 172 20.83 20.76 12.10
CA VAL A 172 20.49 20.77 13.53
C VAL A 172 19.14 21.46 13.76
N ASN A 173 18.30 20.82 14.58
CA ASN A 173 17.07 21.40 15.11
C ASN A 173 17.28 21.69 16.61
N GLU A 174 17.39 22.97 16.97
CA GLU A 174 17.64 23.42 18.35
C GLU A 174 16.46 23.14 19.32
N ASN A 175 15.27 22.83 18.79
CA ASN A 175 14.10 22.43 19.58
C ASN A 175 13.95 20.91 19.72
N TYR A 176 14.92 20.13 19.23
CA TYR A 176 14.95 18.69 19.45
C TYR A 176 15.53 18.41 20.84
N PRO A 177 14.87 17.61 21.71
CA PRO A 177 15.45 17.21 22.98
C PRO A 177 16.57 16.20 22.72
N GLU A 178 17.76 16.70 22.36
CA GLU A 178 18.93 15.87 22.02
C GLU A 178 19.36 14.93 23.16
N ASN A 179 19.08 15.32 24.41
CA ASN A 179 19.52 14.59 25.59
C ASN A 179 18.73 13.30 25.84
N GLU A 180 17.49 13.18 25.36
CA GLU A 180 16.67 11.99 25.63
C GLU A 180 16.90 10.86 24.61
N ILE A 181 17.22 11.22 23.37
CA ILE A 181 17.46 10.25 22.29
C ILE A 181 18.84 9.61 22.45
N LYS A 182 19.85 10.36 22.90
CA LYS A 182 21.19 9.80 23.18
C LYS A 182 21.14 8.73 24.27
N ASN A 183 20.38 8.95 25.34
CA ASN A 183 20.28 8.02 26.47
C ASN A 183 19.51 6.73 26.14
N VAL A 184 18.64 6.75 25.13
CA VAL A 184 17.98 5.54 24.61
C VAL A 184 18.89 4.78 23.65
N LEU A 185 19.73 5.49 22.88
CA LEU A 185 20.66 4.89 21.92
C LEU A 185 21.93 4.31 22.56
N ASP A 186 22.37 4.85 23.70
CA ASP A 186 23.52 4.34 24.47
C ASP A 186 23.13 3.26 25.50
N GLY A 187 21.83 2.97 25.65
CA GLY A 187 21.30 1.93 26.52
C GLY A 187 21.20 2.32 28.00
N SER A 188 21.42 3.58 28.36
CA SER A 188 21.30 4.08 29.73
C SER A 188 19.85 4.27 30.21
N LEU A 189 18.89 4.32 29.29
CA LEU A 189 17.45 4.32 29.57
C LEU A 189 16.71 3.33 28.66
N THR A 190 15.77 2.56 29.23
CA THR A 190 14.89 1.71 28.43
C THR A 190 13.67 2.51 27.95
N SER A 191 13.06 2.09 26.83
CA SER A 191 11.84 2.74 26.32
C SER A 191 10.67 2.74 27.31
N HIS A 192 10.72 1.89 28.35
CA HIS A 192 9.74 1.85 29.43
C HIS A 192 9.98 2.96 30.47
N ASP A 193 11.23 3.34 30.73
CA ASP A 193 11.59 4.33 31.75
C ASP A 193 11.16 5.74 31.33
N VAL A 194 11.33 6.07 30.04
CA VAL A 194 10.91 7.36 29.46
C VAL A 194 9.38 7.54 29.54
N LEU A 195 8.62 6.49 29.21
CA LEU A 195 7.15 6.52 29.22
C LEU A 195 6.53 6.56 30.63
N SER A 196 7.27 6.17 31.66
CA SER A 196 6.77 6.12 33.04
C SER A 196 7.03 7.41 33.84
N ALA A 197 8.01 8.22 33.42
CA ALA A 197 8.26 9.54 33.98
C ALA A 197 7.18 10.56 33.59
N GLU A 198 6.64 10.48 32.37
CA GLU A 198 5.64 11.43 31.85
C GLU A 198 4.20 11.19 32.34
N LEU A 199 3.93 10.10 33.06
CA LEU A 199 2.60 9.82 33.63
C LEU A 199 2.44 10.28 35.09
N ARG A 200 3.40 11.07 35.61
CA ARG A 200 3.41 11.56 37.00
C ARG A 200 3.38 13.09 37.15
N GLU A 201 3.17 13.85 36.08
CA GLU A 201 2.85 15.29 36.11
C GLU A 201 1.58 15.57 35.30
#